data_AF-A0A958FFM2-F1
#
_entry.id   AF-A0A958FFM2-F1
#
_cell.length_a   1.000
_cell.length_b   1.000
_cell.length_c   1.000
_cell.angle_alpha   90.00
_cell.angle_beta   90.00
_cell.angle_gamma   90.00
#
_symmetry.space_group_name_H-M   'P 1'
#
loop_
_entity.id
_entity.type
_entity.pdbx_description
1 polymer ?
#
loop_
_entity_poly.entity_id
_entity_poly.type
_entity_poly.pdbx_seq_one_letter_code
_entity_poly.pdbx_strand_id
1 'polypeptide(L)'
;MNSIAKYIVMVGIMLSASIPGFSQPTRPAHAGEILQSLRKLSVLGSALYIAAHPDDENTTVLAYLANGRRVRTAYLSLTRGDGGQNLIGNEKGDLLGVIRTQELLAARRIDGPEQYFTRAIDFGYSKNPQETLAIWDREKILADVVWVIRRFRPDVILTRFTPEFGGHGQHRASAILAEEAFHAAADPNRFSEQLRHVQPWQAKRLLWDSWRPAVERGDIDPAPLLSLEVGGYNPLLGLSYSELAARSRSQHKCQGFGALASRGEQKAYFQHTAGEPAREDLFDDIDLGWTRIPGGARVSNLLMQACNQFDMENPSASLPLLLQIDQVLDTLPA
;
A
#
# COMPACT_ATOMS: atom_id res chain seq x y z
N MET A 1 -44.41 35.51 -22.00
CA MET A 1 -43.92 34.29 -22.68
C MET A 1 -44.88 33.14 -22.38
N ASN A 2 -45.58 32.64 -23.40
CA ASN A 2 -46.59 31.56 -23.27
C ASN A 2 -45.98 30.30 -22.64
N SER A 3 -46.77 29.53 -21.89
CA SER A 3 -46.33 28.30 -21.20
C SER A 3 -45.66 27.29 -22.14
N ILE A 4 -46.01 27.33 -23.42
CA ILE A 4 -45.39 26.54 -24.51
C ILE A 4 -43.90 26.86 -24.67
N ALA A 5 -43.48 28.12 -24.54
CA ALA A 5 -42.08 28.51 -24.63
C ALA A 5 -41.24 28.00 -23.44
N LYS A 6 -41.85 27.86 -22.25
CA LYS A 6 -41.18 27.26 -21.08
C LYS A 6 -41.01 25.74 -21.24
N TYR A 7 -41.98 25.05 -21.83
CA TYR A 7 -41.88 23.61 -22.11
C TYR A 7 -40.85 23.29 -23.20
N ILE A 8 -40.77 24.11 -24.27
CA ILE A 8 -39.76 23.92 -25.33
C ILE A 8 -38.34 24.13 -24.80
N VAL A 9 -38.12 25.11 -23.91
CA VAL A 9 -36.81 25.33 -23.27
C VAL A 9 -36.46 24.19 -22.29
N MET A 10 -37.44 23.66 -21.55
CA MET A 10 -37.21 22.56 -20.60
C MET A 10 -36.94 21.21 -21.29
N VAL A 11 -37.59 20.93 -22.42
CA VAL A 11 -37.31 19.75 -23.26
C VAL A 11 -35.97 19.90 -23.99
N GLY A 12 -35.61 21.11 -24.43
CA GLY A 12 -34.30 21.40 -25.02
C GLY A 12 -33.11 21.22 -24.07
N ILE A 13 -33.30 21.47 -22.76
CA ILE A 13 -32.28 21.25 -21.72
C ILE A 13 -32.19 19.77 -21.31
N MET A 14 -33.28 18.99 -21.40
CA MET A 14 -33.22 17.55 -21.13
C MET A 14 -32.64 16.73 -22.30
N LEU A 15 -32.71 17.23 -23.54
CA LEU A 15 -32.08 16.56 -24.70
C LEU A 15 -30.58 16.85 -24.86
N SER A 16 -30.02 17.84 -24.15
CA SER A 16 -28.57 18.11 -24.13
C SER A 16 -27.80 17.35 -23.04
N ALA A 17 -28.49 16.57 -22.20
CA ALA A 17 -27.87 15.77 -21.13
C ALA A 17 -27.36 14.39 -21.58
N SER A 18 -27.55 14.01 -22.85
CA SER A 18 -27.10 12.73 -23.42
C SER A 18 -25.87 12.90 -24.30
N ILE A 19 -24.89 13.69 -23.88
CA ILE A 19 -23.55 13.57 -24.45
C ILE A 19 -22.96 12.31 -23.81
N PRO A 20 -22.74 11.20 -24.55
CA PRO A 20 -21.96 10.11 -24.01
C PRO A 20 -20.62 10.70 -23.59
N GLY A 21 -20.37 10.75 -22.29
CA GLY A 21 -19.08 11.13 -21.77
C GLY A 21 -18.07 10.17 -22.41
N PHE A 22 -17.24 10.68 -23.31
CA PHE A 22 -16.09 9.94 -23.80
C PHE A 22 -15.16 9.76 -22.60
N SER A 23 -15.38 8.71 -21.81
CA SER A 23 -14.34 8.21 -20.91
C SER A 23 -13.16 7.87 -21.81
N GLN A 24 -11.95 8.29 -21.40
CA GLN A 24 -10.76 7.78 -22.07
C GLN A 24 -10.86 6.25 -22.09
N PRO A 25 -10.73 5.59 -23.24
CA PRO A 25 -10.76 4.14 -23.29
C PRO A 25 -9.68 3.63 -22.33
N THR A 26 -10.07 2.78 -21.39
CA THR A 26 -9.12 2.11 -20.50
C THR A 26 -8.09 1.43 -21.40
N ARG A 27 -6.82 1.82 -21.28
CA ARG A 27 -5.77 1.13 -22.03
C ARG A 27 -5.82 -0.34 -21.60
N PRO A 28 -6.06 -1.28 -22.54
CA PRO A 28 -6.08 -2.68 -22.18
C PRO A 28 -4.71 -3.07 -21.64
N ALA A 29 -4.70 -3.79 -20.52
CA ALA A 29 -3.47 -4.32 -19.94
C ALA A 29 -2.79 -5.24 -20.95
N HIS A 30 -1.46 -5.22 -21.00
CA HIS A 30 -0.71 -6.14 -21.85
C HIS A 30 -0.80 -7.57 -21.30
N ALA A 31 -0.63 -8.58 -22.16
CA ALA A 31 -0.76 -9.99 -21.76
C ALA A 31 0.10 -10.37 -20.53
N GLY A 32 1.31 -9.80 -20.41
CA GLY A 32 2.18 -9.97 -19.24
C GLY A 32 1.58 -9.40 -17.95
N GLU A 33 0.93 -8.23 -18.00
CA GLU A 33 0.25 -7.62 -16.85
C GLU A 33 -1.01 -8.41 -16.45
N ILE A 34 -1.73 -8.95 -17.42
CA ILE A 34 -2.89 -9.82 -17.17
C ILE A 34 -2.42 -11.11 -16.49
N LEU A 35 -1.38 -11.77 -17.00
CA LEU A 35 -0.82 -12.98 -16.39
C LEU A 35 -0.22 -12.69 -14.99
N GLN A 36 0.43 -11.55 -14.81
CA GLN A 36 0.91 -11.10 -13.50
C GLN A 36 -0.26 -10.95 -12.53
N SER A 37 -1.37 -10.34 -12.96
CA SER A 37 -2.58 -10.17 -12.15
C SER A 37 -3.23 -11.50 -11.80
N LEU A 38 -3.31 -12.42 -12.77
CA LEU A 38 -3.79 -13.78 -12.54
C LEU A 38 -2.94 -14.53 -11.50
N ARG A 39 -1.62 -14.39 -11.56
CA ARG A 39 -0.69 -14.96 -10.57
C ARG A 39 -0.83 -14.30 -9.19
N LYS A 40 -1.20 -13.02 -9.11
CA LYS A 40 -1.49 -12.35 -7.84
C LYS A 40 -2.72 -12.95 -7.15
N LEU A 41 -3.72 -13.41 -7.89
CA LEU A 41 -4.92 -14.07 -7.31
C LEU A 41 -4.58 -15.35 -6.53
N SER A 42 -3.44 -15.99 -6.81
CA SER A 42 -2.99 -17.18 -6.08
C SER A 42 -2.32 -16.88 -4.74
N VAL A 43 -2.09 -15.61 -4.40
CA VAL A 43 -1.40 -15.16 -3.19
C VAL A 43 -2.33 -14.34 -2.31
N LEU A 44 -2.61 -14.85 -1.12
CA LEU A 44 -3.49 -14.26 -0.11
C LEU A 44 -2.73 -13.58 1.04
N GLY A 45 -1.40 -13.53 0.97
CA GLY A 45 -0.58 -12.79 1.93
C GLY A 45 -0.78 -11.29 1.83
N SER A 46 -0.51 -10.58 2.93
CA SER A 46 -0.64 -9.12 2.98
C SER A 46 0.40 -8.42 3.85
N ALA A 47 0.78 -7.19 3.46
CA ALA A 47 1.74 -6.38 4.17
C ALA A 47 1.30 -4.91 4.25
N LEU A 48 1.35 -4.32 5.45
CA LEU A 48 1.08 -2.90 5.68
C LEU A 48 2.37 -2.18 6.05
N TYR A 49 2.73 -1.16 5.28
CA TYR A 49 3.89 -0.32 5.56
C TYR A 49 3.42 1.01 6.17
N ILE A 50 3.95 1.41 7.32
CA ILE A 50 3.52 2.60 8.07
C ILE A 50 4.68 3.59 8.19
N ALA A 51 4.44 4.85 7.81
CA ALA A 51 5.33 5.96 8.10
C ALA A 51 4.56 7.29 8.22
N ALA A 52 5.27 8.41 8.38
CA ALA A 52 4.65 9.67 8.75
C ALA A 52 4.13 10.47 7.56
N HIS A 53 4.88 10.54 6.45
CA HIS A 53 4.60 11.43 5.33
C HIS A 53 4.66 10.70 3.98
N PRO A 54 4.01 11.21 2.92
CA PRO A 54 4.37 10.82 1.56
C PRO A 54 5.89 10.97 1.37
N ASP A 55 6.57 10.11 0.61
CA ASP A 55 8.03 10.10 0.33
C ASP A 55 8.94 9.38 1.35
N ASP A 56 8.44 9.10 2.55
CA ASP A 56 9.15 8.32 3.58
C ASP A 56 9.33 6.85 3.16
N GLU A 57 8.45 6.34 2.29
CA GLU A 57 8.37 4.92 2.00
C GLU A 57 9.65 4.35 1.36
N ASN A 58 9.95 3.09 1.69
CA ASN A 58 10.92 2.32 0.94
C ASN A 58 10.26 1.75 -0.32
N THR A 59 10.31 2.53 -1.41
CA THR A 59 9.64 2.21 -2.67
C THR A 59 10.09 0.88 -3.28
N THR A 60 11.34 0.44 -3.06
CA THR A 60 11.80 -0.87 -3.55
C THR A 60 11.16 -2.04 -2.80
N VAL A 61 11.08 -1.96 -1.47
CA VAL A 61 10.40 -2.98 -0.67
C VAL A 61 8.92 -3.06 -1.06
N LEU A 62 8.25 -1.91 -1.19
CA LEU A 62 6.84 -1.86 -1.63
C LEU A 62 6.64 -2.47 -3.02
N ALA A 63 7.48 -2.11 -4.01
CA ALA A 63 7.40 -2.66 -5.36
C ALA A 63 7.65 -4.18 -5.38
N TYR A 64 8.61 -4.66 -4.58
CA TYR A 64 8.91 -6.08 -4.45
C TYR A 64 7.78 -6.86 -3.77
N LEU A 65 7.22 -6.36 -2.67
CA LEU A 65 6.10 -7.01 -1.99
C LEU A 65 4.89 -7.10 -2.91
N ALA A 66 4.50 -6.00 -3.55
CA ALA A 66 3.32 -5.94 -4.41
C ALA A 66 3.47 -6.75 -5.71
N ASN A 67 4.67 -6.83 -6.30
CA ASN A 67 4.86 -7.42 -7.64
C ASN A 67 5.76 -8.66 -7.67
N GLY A 68 6.72 -8.77 -6.77
CA GLY A 68 7.57 -9.96 -6.65
C GLY A 68 6.94 -11.02 -5.76
N ARG A 69 6.67 -10.67 -4.50
CA ARG A 69 5.94 -11.55 -3.58
C ARG A 69 4.47 -11.66 -3.91
N ARG A 70 3.93 -10.67 -4.64
CA ARG A 70 2.52 -10.60 -5.06
C ARG A 70 1.54 -10.55 -3.88
N VAL A 71 2.03 -10.17 -2.70
CA VAL A 71 1.19 -9.99 -1.52
C VAL A 71 0.41 -8.68 -1.65
N ARG A 72 -0.81 -8.66 -1.13
CA ARG A 72 -1.60 -7.43 -1.04
C ARG A 72 -0.85 -6.45 -0.15
N THR A 73 -0.40 -5.34 -0.73
CA THR A 73 0.47 -4.39 -0.04
C THR A 73 -0.25 -3.06 0.12
N ALA A 74 -0.07 -2.39 1.26
CA ALA A 74 -0.58 -1.05 1.49
C ALA A 74 0.49 -0.16 2.12
N TYR A 75 0.46 1.13 1.79
CA TYR A 75 1.19 2.17 2.50
C TYR A 75 0.20 3.03 3.29
N LEU A 76 0.43 3.15 4.59
CA LEU A 76 -0.23 4.11 5.46
C LEU A 76 0.75 5.25 5.76
N SER A 77 0.48 6.40 5.16
CA SER A 77 1.09 7.66 5.59
C SER A 77 0.22 8.30 6.64
N LEU A 78 0.75 8.65 7.81
CA LEU A 78 -0.10 9.27 8.84
C LEU A 78 -0.65 10.62 8.38
N THR A 79 0.16 11.43 7.70
CA THR A 79 -0.21 12.77 7.23
C THR A 79 -0.35 12.81 5.71
N ARG A 80 -0.75 13.97 5.18
CA ARG A 80 -0.69 14.24 3.73
C ARG A 80 0.57 15.01 3.32
N GLY A 81 1.49 15.25 4.26
CA GLY A 81 2.73 15.99 3.99
C GLY A 81 2.53 17.49 3.76
N ASP A 82 1.42 18.05 4.22
CA ASP A 82 1.02 19.45 4.07
C ASP A 82 2.00 20.47 4.69
N GLY A 83 2.87 20.04 5.62
CA GLY A 83 3.91 20.84 6.26
C GLY A 83 5.27 20.83 5.57
N GLY A 84 5.38 20.11 4.44
CA GLY A 84 6.61 19.95 3.68
C GLY A 84 7.03 21.17 2.85
N GLN A 85 8.14 21.02 2.12
CA GLN A 85 8.60 22.01 1.15
C GLN A 85 7.90 21.82 -0.22
N ASN A 86 7.97 22.80 -1.10
CA ASN A 86 7.51 22.67 -2.48
C ASN A 86 8.56 23.29 -3.41
N LEU A 87 9.28 22.45 -4.15
CA LEU A 87 10.36 22.86 -5.05
C LEU A 87 9.87 23.30 -6.44
N ILE A 88 8.60 23.05 -6.77
CA ILE A 88 8.05 23.30 -8.11
C ILE A 88 6.92 24.34 -8.09
N GLY A 89 6.64 24.94 -6.94
CA GLY A 89 5.52 25.86 -6.76
C GLY A 89 5.54 26.56 -5.41
N ASN A 90 4.52 27.38 -5.16
CA ASN A 90 4.39 28.19 -3.95
C ASN A 90 3.31 27.68 -2.97
N GLU A 91 2.62 26.58 -3.32
CA GLU A 91 1.60 25.97 -2.50
C GLU A 91 2.17 25.45 -1.18
N LYS A 92 1.45 25.67 -0.08
CA LYS A 92 1.80 25.28 1.29
C LYS A 92 0.54 24.81 2.03
N GLY A 93 0.70 24.12 3.15
CA GLY A 93 -0.42 23.65 3.97
C GLY A 93 -1.37 22.78 3.14
N ASP A 94 -2.67 22.99 3.30
CA ASP A 94 -3.71 22.20 2.64
C ASP A 94 -3.52 22.06 1.13
N LEU A 95 -3.11 23.13 0.43
CA LEU A 95 -2.89 23.08 -1.01
C LEU A 95 -1.72 22.16 -1.39
N LEU A 96 -0.65 22.17 -0.58
CA LEU A 96 0.47 21.24 -0.74
C LEU A 96 0.04 19.80 -0.39
N GLY A 97 -0.78 19.64 0.65
CA GLY A 97 -1.36 18.34 1.01
C GLY A 97 -2.16 17.71 -0.14
N VAL A 98 -2.91 18.51 -0.90
CA VAL A 98 -3.60 18.04 -2.12
C VAL A 98 -2.60 17.55 -3.18
N ILE A 99 -1.54 18.33 -3.44
CA ILE A 99 -0.50 17.96 -4.41
C ILE A 99 0.18 16.66 -3.99
N ARG A 100 0.73 16.58 -2.77
CA ARG A 100 1.45 15.41 -2.26
C ARG A 100 0.56 14.17 -2.17
N THR A 101 -0.74 14.34 -1.88
CA THR A 101 -1.71 13.24 -1.97
C THR A 101 -1.78 12.69 -3.39
N GLN A 102 -1.88 13.55 -4.42
CA GLN A 102 -1.94 13.11 -5.81
C GLN A 102 -0.62 12.52 -6.30
N GLU A 103 0.51 13.05 -5.85
CA GLU A 103 1.84 12.49 -6.12
C GLU A 103 2.00 11.09 -5.55
N LEU A 104 1.62 10.88 -4.28
CA LEU A 104 1.66 9.56 -3.65
C LEU A 104 0.70 8.57 -4.30
N LEU A 105 -0.52 9.01 -4.67
CA LEU A 105 -1.44 8.17 -5.45
C LEU A 105 -0.91 7.86 -6.85
N ALA A 106 -0.18 8.77 -7.48
CA ALA A 106 0.51 8.51 -8.74
C ALA A 106 1.65 7.50 -8.58
N ALA A 107 2.41 7.58 -7.48
CA ALA A 107 3.43 6.61 -7.10
C ALA A 107 2.82 5.21 -6.96
N ARG A 108 1.70 5.10 -6.22
CA ARG A 108 0.95 3.85 -6.02
C ARG A 108 0.39 3.23 -7.29
N ARG A 109 -0.02 4.03 -8.28
CA ARG A 109 -0.41 3.51 -9.60
C ARG A 109 0.75 2.86 -10.37
N ILE A 110 2.00 3.12 -9.99
CA ILE A 110 3.20 2.56 -10.63
C ILE A 110 3.70 1.33 -9.87
N ASP A 111 3.88 1.42 -8.55
CA ASP A 111 4.45 0.33 -7.76
C ASP A 111 3.40 -0.67 -7.25
N GLY A 112 2.13 -0.28 -7.15
CA GLY A 112 0.99 -1.19 -6.95
C GLY A 112 0.35 -1.28 -5.55
N PRO A 113 0.97 -0.88 -4.42
CA PRO A 113 0.28 -0.87 -3.12
C PRO A 113 -0.95 0.03 -3.07
N GLU A 114 -1.88 -0.30 -2.18
CA GLU A 114 -2.96 0.60 -1.78
C GLU A 114 -2.43 1.79 -0.96
N GLN A 115 -3.11 2.94 -1.00
CA GLN A 115 -2.76 4.11 -0.21
C GLN A 115 -3.79 4.40 0.87
N TYR A 116 -3.32 4.59 2.10
CA TYR A 116 -4.12 5.06 3.23
C TYR A 116 -3.52 6.34 3.82
N PHE A 117 -4.39 7.12 4.46
CA PHE A 117 -4.06 8.31 5.23
C PHE A 117 -4.85 8.33 6.53
N THR A 118 -4.29 8.90 7.60
CA THR A 118 -5.07 9.24 8.79
C THR A 118 -5.62 10.67 8.70
N ARG A 119 -6.21 11.15 9.80
CA ARG A 119 -6.62 12.54 9.99
C ARG A 119 -5.50 13.44 10.52
N ALA A 120 -4.30 12.90 10.75
CA ALA A 120 -3.16 13.70 11.21
C ALA A 120 -2.77 14.76 10.18
N ILE A 121 -2.41 15.94 10.68
CA ILE A 121 -1.88 17.05 9.89
C ILE A 121 -0.36 17.05 9.97
N ASP A 122 0.31 17.41 8.87
CA ASP A 122 1.74 17.72 8.94
C ASP A 122 1.90 19.21 9.24
N PHE A 123 2.24 19.53 10.48
CA PHE A 123 2.41 20.92 10.94
C PHE A 123 3.84 21.44 10.75
N GLY A 124 4.66 20.73 9.96
CA GLY A 124 6.06 21.05 9.74
C GLY A 124 6.98 20.43 10.79
N TYR A 125 8.21 20.96 10.85
CA TYR A 125 9.30 20.30 11.57
C TYR A 125 9.08 20.25 13.10
N SER A 126 8.97 19.04 13.65
CA SER A 126 9.06 18.78 15.09
C SER A 126 10.37 18.07 15.44
N LYS A 127 10.91 18.34 16.63
CA LYS A 127 12.04 17.58 17.19
C LYS A 127 11.61 16.46 18.13
N ASN A 128 10.36 16.51 18.60
CA ASN A 128 9.92 15.74 19.75
C ASN A 128 8.63 14.96 19.43
N PRO A 129 8.63 13.61 19.54
CA PRO A 129 7.40 12.84 19.37
C PRO A 129 6.31 13.21 20.37
N GLN A 130 6.63 13.64 21.61
CA GLN A 130 5.60 14.04 22.58
C GLN A 130 4.84 15.29 22.14
N GLU A 131 5.51 16.26 21.53
CA GLU A 131 4.86 17.44 20.94
C GLU A 131 3.95 17.02 19.78
N THR A 132 4.46 16.16 18.89
CA THR A 132 3.67 15.64 17.77
C THR A 132 2.41 14.93 18.27
N LEU A 133 2.54 14.01 19.23
CA LEU A 133 1.42 13.24 19.78
C LEU A 133 0.42 14.13 20.53
N ALA A 134 0.86 15.25 21.10
CA ALA A 134 -0.05 16.23 21.69
C ALA A 134 -0.85 16.99 20.63
N ILE A 135 -0.19 17.45 19.55
CA ILE A 135 -0.85 18.17 18.44
C ILE A 135 -1.82 17.26 17.69
N TRP A 136 -1.41 16.02 17.42
CA TRP A 136 -2.22 15.04 16.71
C TRP A 136 -3.38 14.51 17.53
N ASP A 137 -3.35 14.68 18.86
CA ASP A 137 -4.20 13.92 19.80
C ASP A 137 -3.95 12.41 19.62
N ARG A 138 -2.98 11.90 20.39
CA ARG A 138 -2.49 10.50 20.33
C ARG A 138 -3.61 9.47 20.16
N GLU A 139 -4.66 9.53 20.98
CA GLU A 139 -5.73 8.52 20.93
C GLU A 139 -6.55 8.62 19.64
N LYS A 140 -6.74 9.82 19.07
CA LYS A 140 -7.46 9.98 17.80
C LYS A 140 -6.69 9.39 16.62
N ILE A 141 -5.39 9.67 16.52
CA ILE A 141 -4.60 9.11 15.42
C ILE A 141 -4.35 7.62 15.63
N LEU A 142 -4.14 7.18 16.88
CA LEU A 142 -4.08 5.75 17.19
C LEU A 142 -5.35 5.01 16.75
N ALA A 143 -6.53 5.60 16.97
CA ALA A 143 -7.80 5.04 16.49
C ALA A 143 -7.82 4.86 14.96
N ASP A 144 -7.27 5.83 14.20
CA ASP A 144 -7.18 5.76 12.73
C ASP A 144 -6.23 4.65 12.27
N VAL A 145 -5.06 4.49 12.92
CA VAL A 145 -4.11 3.42 12.60
C VAL A 145 -4.73 2.05 12.91
N VAL A 146 -5.39 1.90 14.06
CA VAL A 146 -6.11 0.68 14.43
C VAL A 146 -7.21 0.35 13.43
N TRP A 147 -7.97 1.36 12.99
CA TRP A 147 -9.01 1.18 11.97
C TRP A 147 -8.41 0.63 10.66
N VAL A 148 -7.29 1.20 10.20
CA VAL A 148 -6.61 0.73 8.98
C VAL A 148 -6.12 -0.71 9.15
N ILE A 149 -5.50 -1.07 10.28
CA ILE A 149 -5.05 -2.44 10.54
C ILE A 149 -6.25 -3.42 10.52
N ARG A 150 -7.33 -3.11 11.24
CA ARG A 150 -8.52 -3.98 11.32
C ARG A 150 -9.25 -4.13 9.99
N ARG A 151 -9.25 -3.08 9.16
CA ARG A 151 -9.88 -3.09 7.83
C ARG A 151 -9.02 -3.80 6.79
N PHE A 152 -7.71 -3.53 6.78
CA PHE A 152 -6.78 -4.08 5.80
C PHE A 152 -6.37 -5.52 6.12
N ARG A 153 -6.33 -5.88 7.42
CA ARG A 153 -5.95 -7.18 7.95
C ARG A 153 -4.56 -7.65 7.48
N PRO A 154 -3.49 -6.87 7.75
CA PRO A 154 -2.15 -7.25 7.32
C PRO A 154 -1.63 -8.49 8.06
N ASP A 155 -1.00 -9.41 7.34
CA ASP A 155 -0.24 -10.51 7.96
C ASP A 155 1.05 -9.98 8.60
N VAL A 156 1.71 -9.02 7.95
CA VAL A 156 2.95 -8.37 8.40
C VAL A 156 2.80 -6.85 8.39
N ILE A 157 3.31 -6.18 9.42
CA ILE A 157 3.41 -4.72 9.44
C ILE A 157 4.88 -4.30 9.41
N LEU A 158 5.21 -3.32 8.58
CA LEU A 158 6.53 -2.72 8.46
C LEU A 158 6.47 -1.25 8.88
N THR A 159 7.42 -0.76 9.65
CA THR A 159 7.59 0.66 9.94
C THR A 159 8.84 1.22 9.26
N ARG A 160 8.79 2.49 8.85
CA ARG A 160 10.00 3.16 8.34
C ARG A 160 11.00 3.55 9.43
N PHE A 161 10.48 3.87 10.60
CA PHE A 161 11.21 4.49 11.71
C PHE A 161 11.03 3.68 12.99
N THR A 162 11.76 4.06 14.04
CA THR A 162 11.59 3.52 15.40
C THR A 162 11.20 4.62 16.39
N PRO A 163 10.69 4.27 17.58
CA PRO A 163 10.42 5.23 18.65
C PRO A 163 11.66 6.04 19.10
N GLU A 164 12.85 5.48 18.95
CA GLU A 164 14.14 6.06 19.34
C GLU A 164 14.78 6.84 18.18
N PHE A 165 14.73 6.29 16.97
CA PHE A 165 15.44 6.79 15.80
C PHE A 165 14.47 7.23 14.71
N GLY A 166 14.50 8.52 14.38
CA GLY A 166 13.67 9.09 13.32
C GLY A 166 14.01 10.51 12.89
N GLY A 167 14.95 11.18 13.58
CA GLY A 167 15.34 12.58 13.31
C GLY A 167 14.22 13.58 13.62
N HIS A 168 13.14 13.52 12.84
CA HIS A 168 11.92 14.30 12.96
C HIS A 168 10.94 13.70 13.99
N GLY A 169 10.28 14.55 14.76
CA GLY A 169 9.32 14.17 15.81
C GLY A 169 8.16 13.34 15.26
N GLN A 170 7.65 13.69 14.07
CA GLN A 170 6.55 12.94 13.45
C GLN A 170 6.97 11.55 12.97
N HIS A 171 8.24 11.34 12.60
CA HIS A 171 8.76 10.01 12.25
C HIS A 171 8.69 9.08 13.47
N ARG A 172 9.22 9.53 14.61
CA ARG A 172 9.19 8.77 15.86
C ARG A 172 7.77 8.56 16.36
N ALA A 173 6.91 9.58 16.27
CA ALA A 173 5.49 9.45 16.62
C ALA A 173 4.78 8.40 15.75
N SER A 174 5.10 8.31 14.46
CA SER A 174 4.50 7.28 13.59
C SER A 174 4.89 5.86 13.98
N ALA A 175 6.15 5.64 14.38
CA ALA A 175 6.61 4.35 14.87
C ALA A 175 5.95 3.98 16.22
N ILE A 176 5.87 4.93 17.15
CA ILE A 176 5.18 4.76 18.44
C ILE A 176 3.71 4.34 18.22
N LEU A 177 3.00 5.05 17.35
CA LEU A 177 1.60 4.73 17.04
C LEU A 177 1.45 3.39 16.32
N ALA A 178 2.40 2.99 15.47
CA ALA A 178 2.38 1.69 14.82
C ALA A 178 2.53 0.52 15.81
N GLU A 179 3.45 0.63 16.77
CA GLU A 179 3.63 -0.36 17.85
C GLU A 179 2.40 -0.46 18.76
N GLU A 180 1.83 0.68 19.15
CA GLU A 180 0.60 0.71 19.94
C GLU A 180 -0.59 0.12 19.18
N ALA A 181 -0.72 0.46 17.90
CA ALA A 181 -1.81 0.00 17.06
C ALA A 181 -1.71 -1.51 16.78
N PHE A 182 -0.49 -2.06 16.68
CA PHE A 182 -0.27 -3.50 16.53
C PHE A 182 -0.97 -4.30 17.64
N HIS A 183 -0.87 -3.84 18.90
CA HIS A 183 -1.55 -4.46 20.02
C HIS A 183 -3.03 -4.07 20.12
N ALA A 184 -3.35 -2.78 19.97
CA ALA A 184 -4.72 -2.29 20.12
C ALA A 184 -5.66 -2.81 19.03
N ALA A 185 -5.17 -3.12 17.84
CA ALA A 185 -5.98 -3.71 16.77
C ALA A 185 -6.53 -5.10 17.13
N ALA A 186 -5.80 -5.86 17.95
CA ALA A 186 -6.21 -7.19 18.42
C ALA A 186 -7.10 -7.15 19.68
N ASP A 187 -7.10 -6.05 20.43
CA ASP A 187 -7.88 -5.92 21.67
C ASP A 187 -9.32 -5.44 21.39
N PRO A 188 -10.37 -6.26 21.66
CA PRO A 188 -11.76 -5.86 21.43
C PRO A 188 -12.24 -4.72 22.35
N ASN A 189 -11.53 -4.42 23.44
CA ASN A 189 -11.87 -3.33 24.36
C ASN A 189 -11.30 -1.97 23.90
N ARG A 190 -10.31 -1.96 23.00
CA ARG A 190 -9.76 -0.73 22.40
C ARG A 190 -10.58 -0.33 21.18
N PHE A 191 -11.03 0.93 21.16
CA PHE A 191 -11.82 1.49 20.05
C PHE A 191 -13.02 0.60 19.69
N SER A 192 -13.76 0.15 20.70
CA SER A 192 -14.87 -0.82 20.57
C SER A 192 -15.98 -0.33 19.64
N GLU A 193 -16.15 0.99 19.48
CA GLU A 193 -17.09 1.60 18.54
C GLU A 193 -16.82 1.21 17.08
N GLN A 194 -15.56 0.92 16.73
CA GLN A 194 -15.17 0.48 15.38
C GLN A 194 -15.69 -0.92 15.06
N LEU A 195 -15.93 -1.76 16.08
CA LEU A 195 -16.28 -3.17 15.91
C LEU A 195 -17.68 -3.39 15.32
N ARG A 196 -18.44 -2.30 15.13
CA ARG A 196 -19.66 -2.27 14.31
C ARG A 196 -19.38 -2.48 12.81
N HIS A 197 -18.14 -2.28 12.37
CA HIS A 197 -17.75 -2.28 10.95
C HIS A 197 -16.56 -3.19 10.65
N VAL A 198 -15.68 -3.41 11.63
CA VAL A 198 -14.48 -4.22 11.49
C VAL A 198 -14.38 -5.22 12.63
N GLN A 199 -13.48 -6.19 12.54
CA GLN A 199 -13.21 -7.15 13.62
C GLN A 199 -11.82 -6.90 14.20
N PRO A 200 -11.54 -7.32 15.44
CA PRO A 200 -10.18 -7.32 15.95
C PRO A 200 -9.26 -8.10 15.02
N TRP A 201 -8.03 -7.64 14.88
CA TRP A 201 -7.03 -8.26 14.00
C TRP A 201 -5.65 -8.19 14.64
N GLN A 202 -5.00 -9.35 14.75
CA GLN A 202 -3.61 -9.46 15.17
C GLN A 202 -2.76 -9.76 13.95
N ALA A 203 -1.94 -8.80 13.52
CA ALA A 203 -0.87 -9.09 12.57
C ALA A 203 0.14 -10.04 13.22
N LYS A 204 0.76 -10.94 12.44
CA LYS A 204 1.68 -11.93 13.00
C LYS A 204 2.92 -11.29 13.60
N ARG A 205 3.38 -10.20 12.98
CA ARG A 205 4.59 -9.48 13.38
C ARG A 205 4.64 -8.05 12.89
N LEU A 206 5.41 -7.26 13.62
CA LEU A 206 5.82 -5.90 13.32
C LEU A 206 7.34 -5.87 13.19
N LEU A 207 7.84 -5.27 12.11
CA LEU A 207 9.28 -5.08 11.91
C LEU A 207 9.57 -3.64 11.49
N TRP A 208 10.73 -3.16 11.90
CA TRP A 208 11.32 -1.95 11.38
C TRP A 208 12.09 -2.25 10.08
N ASP A 209 11.79 -1.53 9.01
CA ASP A 209 12.60 -1.47 7.78
C ASP A 209 13.87 -0.65 8.04
N SER A 210 14.91 -1.36 8.48
CA SER A 210 16.20 -0.79 8.86
C SER A 210 16.85 -0.10 7.68
N TRP A 211 17.25 1.15 7.90
CA TRP A 211 17.65 2.04 6.83
C TRP A 211 18.92 1.53 6.12
N ARG A 212 18.76 0.96 4.92
CA ARG A 212 19.86 0.39 4.10
C ARG A 212 21.12 1.27 4.03
N PRO A 213 21.04 2.60 3.81
CA PRO A 213 22.23 3.45 3.83
C PRO A 213 23.01 3.46 5.15
N ALA A 214 22.35 3.26 6.31
CA ALA A 214 23.06 3.10 7.58
C ALA A 214 23.84 1.79 7.64
N VAL A 215 23.26 0.69 7.14
CA VAL A 215 23.96 -0.59 7.01
C VAL A 215 25.15 -0.47 6.03
N GLU A 216 24.94 0.14 4.85
CA GLU A 216 25.97 0.32 3.83
C GLU A 216 27.13 1.23 4.29
N ARG A 217 26.86 2.21 5.17
CA ARG A 217 27.90 3.03 5.81
C ARG A 217 28.61 2.34 6.97
N GLY A 218 28.10 1.21 7.45
CA GLY A 218 28.61 0.50 8.62
C GLY A 218 28.16 1.08 9.96
N ASP A 219 27.11 1.91 9.98
CA ASP A 219 26.54 2.48 11.20
C ASP A 219 25.73 1.44 11.99
N ILE A 220 25.25 0.38 11.32
CA ILE A 220 24.44 -0.70 11.87
C ILE A 220 25.02 -2.04 11.40
N ASP A 221 25.24 -2.97 12.34
CA ASP A 221 25.62 -4.35 12.01
C ASP A 221 24.45 -5.08 11.33
N PRO A 222 24.61 -5.60 10.10
CA PRO A 222 23.57 -6.36 9.42
C PRO A 222 23.38 -7.78 9.96
N ALA A 223 24.34 -8.35 10.71
CA ALA A 223 24.28 -9.74 11.17
C ALA A 223 23.00 -10.09 11.97
N PRO A 224 22.49 -9.24 12.89
CA PRO A 224 21.23 -9.51 13.59
C PRO A 224 19.97 -9.16 12.80
N LEU A 225 20.08 -8.62 11.57
CA LEU A 225 18.95 -8.17 10.78
C LEU A 225 18.47 -9.26 9.83
N LEU A 226 17.15 -9.38 9.68
CA LEU A 226 16.56 -10.14 8.58
C LEU A 226 16.87 -9.41 7.27
N SER A 227 17.43 -10.11 6.27
CA SER A 227 17.73 -9.51 4.96
C SER A 227 16.91 -10.15 3.85
N LEU A 228 16.37 -9.33 2.95
CA LEU A 228 15.66 -9.81 1.76
C LEU A 228 16.25 -9.21 0.48
N GLU A 229 16.38 -10.02 -0.56
CA GLU A 229 16.62 -9.53 -1.92
C GLU A 229 15.33 -8.92 -2.48
N VAL A 230 15.37 -7.63 -2.81
CA VAL A 230 14.23 -6.82 -3.25
C VAL A 230 14.47 -6.13 -4.59
N GLY A 231 15.65 -6.26 -5.19
CA GLY A 231 16.04 -5.62 -6.45
C GLY A 231 15.65 -6.38 -7.70
N GLY A 232 15.36 -7.68 -7.60
CA GLY A 232 15.17 -8.63 -8.71
C GLY A 232 14.30 -8.19 -9.91
N TYR A 233 14.37 -8.98 -10.99
CA TYR A 233 13.71 -8.67 -12.27
C TYR A 233 12.39 -9.42 -12.45
N ASN A 234 11.31 -8.71 -12.82
CA ASN A 234 10.04 -9.32 -13.20
C ASN A 234 9.94 -9.43 -14.74
N PRO A 235 10.04 -10.65 -15.31
CA PRO A 235 10.01 -10.83 -16.75
C PRO A 235 8.64 -10.55 -17.40
N LEU A 236 7.54 -10.65 -16.64
CA LEU A 236 6.21 -10.32 -17.15
C LEU A 236 6.00 -8.82 -17.31
N LEU A 237 6.63 -8.03 -16.44
CA LEU A 237 6.56 -6.56 -16.48
C LEU A 237 7.71 -5.94 -17.26
N GLY A 238 8.76 -6.70 -17.54
CA GLY A 238 9.95 -6.22 -18.24
C GLY A 238 10.79 -5.23 -17.42
N LEU A 239 10.67 -5.24 -16.09
CA LEU A 239 11.27 -4.27 -15.18
C LEU A 239 11.81 -4.95 -13.91
N SER A 240 12.90 -4.41 -13.38
CA SER A 240 13.31 -4.67 -12.01
C SER A 240 12.41 -3.96 -11.00
N TYR A 241 12.34 -4.47 -9.78
CA TYR A 241 11.60 -3.78 -8.71
C TYR A 241 12.26 -2.45 -8.33
N SER A 242 13.58 -2.32 -8.50
CA SER A 242 14.30 -1.05 -8.36
C SER A 242 13.96 -0.04 -9.48
N GLU A 243 13.71 -0.50 -10.71
CA GLU A 243 13.21 0.35 -11.80
C GLU A 243 11.78 0.86 -11.51
N LEU A 244 10.90 -0.02 -11.03
CA LEU A 244 9.54 0.37 -10.59
C LEU A 244 9.60 1.36 -9.43
N ALA A 245 10.46 1.09 -8.44
CA ALA A 245 10.68 1.94 -7.28
C ALA A 245 11.19 3.34 -7.64
N ALA A 246 12.12 3.44 -8.60
CA ALA A 246 12.63 4.72 -9.08
C ALA A 246 11.54 5.55 -9.79
N ARG A 247 10.70 4.90 -10.62
CA ARG A 247 9.57 5.56 -11.30
C ARG A 247 8.51 6.05 -10.31
N SER A 248 8.21 5.23 -9.31
CA SER A 248 7.29 5.56 -8.22
C SER A 248 7.81 6.73 -7.39
N ARG A 249 9.06 6.65 -6.92
CA ARG A 249 9.71 7.71 -6.13
C ARG A 249 9.77 9.05 -6.88
N SER A 250 9.98 9.00 -8.20
CA SER A 250 10.01 10.19 -9.06
C SER A 250 8.65 10.89 -9.23
N GLN A 251 7.55 10.33 -8.69
CA GLN A 251 6.27 11.04 -8.64
C GLN A 251 6.20 12.07 -7.51
N HIS A 252 7.08 12.00 -6.52
CA HIS A 252 7.23 13.00 -5.44
C HIS A 252 7.95 14.25 -5.98
N LYS A 253 7.37 14.88 -7.01
CA LYS A 253 7.99 15.95 -7.80
C LYS A 253 8.15 17.21 -6.97
N CYS A 254 7.14 17.58 -6.18
CA CYS A 254 7.21 18.78 -5.35
C CYS A 254 8.30 18.69 -4.27
N GLN A 255 8.73 17.47 -3.91
CA GLN A 255 9.83 17.25 -2.97
C GLN A 255 11.20 17.11 -3.66
N GLY A 256 11.24 17.04 -4.99
CA GLY A 256 12.49 16.86 -5.74
C GLY A 256 13.08 15.45 -5.65
N PHE A 257 12.24 14.44 -5.37
CA PHE A 257 12.66 13.05 -5.15
C PHE A 257 12.88 12.25 -6.44
N GLY A 258 13.28 12.93 -7.53
CA GLY A 258 13.64 12.26 -8.78
C GLY A 258 14.73 11.20 -8.54
N ALA A 259 14.50 9.98 -9.02
CA ALA A 259 15.39 8.85 -8.77
C ALA A 259 15.80 8.18 -10.09
N LEU A 260 17.10 7.89 -10.22
CA LEU A 260 17.61 7.11 -11.32
C LEU A 260 17.22 5.63 -11.15
N ALA A 261 16.81 5.02 -12.25
CA ALA A 261 16.57 3.59 -12.31
C ALA A 261 17.88 2.81 -12.15
N SER A 262 17.83 1.72 -11.38
CA SER A 262 18.95 0.78 -11.23
C SER A 262 18.47 -0.68 -11.41
N ARG A 263 19.42 -1.55 -11.76
CA ARG A 263 19.21 -2.99 -11.92
C ARG A 263 20.22 -3.75 -11.09
N GLY A 264 19.88 -4.99 -10.77
CA GLY A 264 20.75 -5.90 -10.01
C GLY A 264 20.16 -6.23 -8.65
N GLU A 265 20.89 -7.08 -7.94
CA GLU A 265 20.51 -7.49 -6.60
C GLU A 265 20.56 -6.30 -5.64
N GLN A 266 19.54 -6.20 -4.80
CA GLN A 266 19.48 -5.18 -3.76
C GLN A 266 18.91 -5.80 -2.50
N LYS A 267 19.62 -5.67 -1.38
CA LYS A 267 19.12 -6.13 -0.08
C LYS A 267 18.37 -5.02 0.65
N ALA A 268 17.24 -5.38 1.26
CA ALA A 268 16.58 -4.64 2.32
C ALA A 268 16.80 -5.37 3.64
N TYR A 269 16.83 -4.63 4.75
CA TYR A 269 17.12 -5.17 6.07
C TYR A 269 15.99 -4.83 7.04
N PHE A 270 15.64 -5.77 7.91
CA PHE A 270 14.50 -5.64 8.82
C PHE A 270 14.89 -6.08 10.22
N GLN A 271 14.41 -5.33 11.21
CA GLN A 271 14.57 -5.65 12.62
C GLN A 271 13.20 -5.97 13.21
N HIS A 272 13.05 -7.12 13.84
CA HIS A 272 11.81 -7.46 14.54
C HIS A 272 11.58 -6.52 15.73
N THR A 273 10.35 -6.02 15.87
CA THR A 273 9.97 -5.13 16.99
C THR A 273 8.85 -5.72 17.85
N ALA A 274 7.86 -6.42 17.27
CA ALA A 274 6.78 -7.07 18.04
C ALA A 274 6.17 -8.28 17.33
N GLY A 275 5.55 -9.18 18.10
CA GLY A 275 4.89 -10.39 17.60
C GLY A 275 5.80 -11.61 17.51
N GLU A 276 5.50 -12.51 16.58
CA GLU A 276 6.31 -13.71 16.35
C GLU A 276 7.54 -13.38 15.47
N PRO A 277 8.77 -13.75 15.89
CA PRO A 277 9.97 -13.43 15.14
C PRO A 277 9.99 -14.07 13.75
N ALA A 278 10.43 -13.30 12.74
CA ALA A 278 10.83 -13.81 11.44
C ALA A 278 12.33 -14.18 11.47
N ARG A 279 12.70 -15.29 10.84
CA ARG A 279 14.06 -15.84 10.85
C ARG A 279 14.73 -15.72 9.49
N GLU A 280 14.06 -16.21 8.45
CA GLU A 280 14.58 -16.26 7.08
C GLU A 280 13.76 -15.40 6.12
N ASP A 281 12.45 -15.27 6.38
CA ASP A 281 11.54 -14.51 5.53
C ASP A 281 10.52 -13.69 6.33
N LEU A 282 10.10 -12.54 5.76
CA LEU A 282 9.04 -11.71 6.36
C LEU A 282 7.75 -12.49 6.63
N PHE A 283 7.47 -13.53 5.85
CA PHE A 283 6.25 -14.34 5.92
C PHE A 283 6.47 -15.75 6.49
N ASP A 284 7.56 -15.97 7.24
CA ASP A 284 7.79 -17.23 7.95
C ASP A 284 6.54 -17.68 8.72
N ASP A 285 6.18 -18.95 8.60
CA ASP A 285 5.01 -19.55 9.25
C ASP A 285 3.66 -18.89 8.86
N ILE A 286 3.56 -18.26 7.68
CA ILE A 286 2.31 -17.70 7.13
C ILE A 286 1.96 -18.47 5.85
N ASP A 287 0.82 -19.14 5.83
CA ASP A 287 0.27 -19.70 4.61
C ASP A 287 -0.22 -18.56 3.70
N LEU A 288 0.50 -18.31 2.61
CA LEU A 288 0.15 -17.30 1.61
C LEU A 288 -0.79 -17.83 0.52
N GLY A 289 -1.12 -19.12 0.54
CA GLY A 289 -1.97 -19.76 -0.46
C GLY A 289 -3.43 -19.82 -0.05
N TRP A 290 -4.24 -20.39 -0.94
CA TRP A 290 -5.67 -20.62 -0.71
C TRP A 290 -5.98 -21.73 0.31
N THR A 291 -4.99 -22.52 0.70
CA THR A 291 -5.13 -23.55 1.74
C THR A 291 -5.44 -22.95 3.12
N ARG A 292 -5.13 -21.67 3.34
CA ARG A 292 -5.49 -20.94 4.56
C ARG A 292 -6.99 -20.73 4.74
N ILE A 293 -7.77 -20.85 3.66
CA ILE A 293 -9.22 -20.69 3.66
C ILE A 293 -9.87 -22.08 3.52
N PRO A 294 -10.76 -22.49 4.44
CA PRO A 294 -11.52 -23.72 4.28
C PRO A 294 -12.25 -23.78 2.92
N GLY A 295 -11.98 -24.82 2.14
CA GLY A 295 -12.53 -24.97 0.77
C GLY A 295 -11.71 -24.30 -0.34
N GLY A 296 -10.69 -23.50 0.00
CA GLY A 296 -9.88 -22.74 -0.97
C GLY A 296 -9.00 -23.59 -1.90
N ALA A 297 -8.76 -24.87 -1.57
CA ALA A 297 -7.97 -25.77 -2.43
C ALA A 297 -8.54 -25.86 -3.88
N ARG A 298 -9.87 -25.79 -4.03
CA ARG A 298 -10.51 -25.78 -5.35
C ARG A 298 -10.16 -24.52 -6.15
N VAL A 299 -10.14 -23.36 -5.50
CA VAL A 299 -9.74 -22.08 -6.11
C VAL A 299 -8.28 -22.13 -6.54
N SER A 300 -7.40 -22.66 -5.69
CA SER A 300 -5.97 -22.84 -6.00
C SER A 300 -5.77 -23.64 -7.29
N ASN A 301 -6.45 -24.77 -7.42
CA ASN A 301 -6.36 -25.64 -8.60
C ASN A 301 -6.85 -24.95 -9.87
N LEU A 302 -7.98 -24.24 -9.80
CA LEU A 302 -8.53 -23.50 -10.94
C LEU A 302 -7.62 -22.34 -11.37
N LEU A 303 -7.04 -21.60 -10.42
CA LEU A 303 -6.09 -20.52 -10.71
C LEU A 303 -4.79 -21.06 -11.32
N MET A 304 -4.29 -22.19 -10.83
CA MET A 304 -3.15 -22.87 -11.43
C MET A 304 -3.45 -23.29 -12.87
N GLN A 305 -4.63 -23.84 -13.12
CA GLN A 305 -5.08 -24.18 -14.47
C GLN A 305 -5.17 -22.94 -15.36
N ALA A 306 -5.77 -21.85 -14.88
CA ALA A 306 -5.89 -20.60 -15.62
C ALA A 306 -4.52 -20.00 -15.96
N CYS A 307 -3.55 -20.06 -15.04
CA CYS A 307 -2.18 -19.62 -15.30
C CYS A 307 -1.47 -20.51 -16.34
N ASN A 308 -1.64 -21.82 -16.27
CA ASN A 308 -0.98 -22.77 -17.17
C ASN A 308 -1.57 -22.74 -18.59
N GLN A 309 -2.86 -22.41 -18.72
CA GLN A 309 -3.58 -22.32 -19.99
C GLN A 309 -3.66 -20.89 -20.53
N PHE A 310 -2.97 -19.94 -19.88
CA PHE A 310 -3.01 -18.54 -20.31
C PHE A 310 -2.36 -18.37 -21.69
N ASP A 311 -3.16 -17.95 -22.66
CA ASP A 311 -2.73 -17.63 -24.02
C ASP A 311 -2.41 -16.13 -24.13
N MET A 312 -1.17 -15.79 -24.48
CA MET A 312 -0.75 -14.40 -24.62
C MET A 312 -1.33 -13.72 -25.86
N GLU A 313 -1.63 -14.47 -26.92
CA GLU A 313 -2.26 -13.98 -28.15
C GLU A 313 -3.78 -13.91 -28.01
N ASN A 314 -4.35 -14.73 -27.12
CA ASN A 314 -5.77 -14.70 -26.77
C ASN A 314 -6.04 -14.74 -25.25
N PRO A 315 -5.76 -13.65 -24.50
CA PRO A 315 -6.01 -13.62 -23.05
C PRO A 315 -7.46 -13.89 -22.65
N SER A 316 -8.42 -13.60 -23.55
CA SER A 316 -9.85 -13.82 -23.30
C SER A 316 -10.23 -15.31 -23.15
N ALA A 317 -9.37 -16.23 -23.62
CA ALA A 317 -9.54 -17.67 -23.41
C ALA A 317 -9.54 -18.07 -21.92
N SER A 318 -9.02 -17.20 -21.03
CA SER A 318 -9.06 -17.43 -19.58
C SER A 318 -10.44 -17.18 -18.94
N LEU A 319 -11.36 -16.47 -19.62
CA LEU A 319 -12.66 -16.06 -19.06
C LEU A 319 -13.50 -17.22 -18.49
N PRO A 320 -13.66 -18.37 -19.17
CA PRO A 320 -14.46 -19.47 -18.64
C PRO A 320 -13.93 -20.01 -17.30
N LEU A 321 -12.60 -20.05 -17.11
CA LEU A 321 -12.00 -20.46 -15.84
C LEU A 321 -12.17 -19.39 -14.76
N LEU A 322 -12.02 -18.11 -15.11
CA LEU A 322 -12.24 -17.01 -14.18
C LEU A 322 -13.68 -16.97 -13.65
N LEU A 323 -14.68 -17.23 -14.52
CA LEU A 323 -16.09 -17.32 -14.10
C LEU A 323 -16.34 -18.51 -13.18
N GLN A 324 -15.67 -19.64 -13.39
CA GLN A 324 -15.75 -20.78 -12.47
C GLN A 324 -15.09 -20.47 -11.13
N ILE A 325 -13.96 -19.74 -11.13
CA ILE A 325 -13.31 -19.28 -9.89
C ILE A 325 -14.27 -18.39 -9.10
N ASP A 326 -14.87 -17.39 -9.75
CA ASP A 326 -15.84 -16.47 -9.16
C ASP A 326 -16.99 -17.22 -8.48
N GLN A 327 -17.59 -18.19 -9.16
CA GLN A 327 -18.64 -19.05 -8.60
C GLN A 327 -18.18 -19.87 -7.37
N VAL A 328 -16.92 -20.29 -7.33
CA VAL A 328 -16.39 -21.03 -6.17
C VAL A 328 -16.14 -20.06 -5.01
N LEU A 329 -15.71 -18.82 -5.27
CA LEU A 329 -15.51 -17.80 -4.23
C LEU A 329 -16.81 -17.52 -3.47
N ASP A 330 -17.95 -17.49 -4.16
CA ASP A 330 -19.28 -17.32 -3.53
C ASP A 330 -19.65 -18.43 -2.54
N THR A 331 -18.97 -19.58 -2.58
CA THR A 331 -19.19 -20.71 -1.67
C THR A 331 -18.24 -20.73 -0.46
N LEU A 332 -17.24 -19.84 -0.44
CA LEU A 332 -16.26 -19.77 0.65
C LEU A 332 -16.86 -19.01 1.85
N PRO A 333 -16.37 -19.28 3.08
CA PRO A 333 -16.75 -18.48 4.24
C PRO A 333 -16.36 -17.00 4.05
N ALA A 334 -17.23 -16.12 4.52
CA ALA A 334 -17.02 -14.66 4.56
C ALA A 334 -15.99 -14.24 5.62
#